data_AF-A0A1G3X094-F1
#
_entry.id   AF-A0A1G3X094-F1
#
_cell.length_a   1.000
_cell.length_b   1.000
_cell.length_c   1.000
_cell.angle_alpha   90.00
_cell.angle_beta   90.00
_cell.angle_gamma   90.00
#
_symmetry.space_group_name_H-M   'P 1'
#
loop_
_entity.id
_entity.type
_entity.pdbx_description
1 polymer ?
#
loop_
_entity_poly.entity_id
_entity_poly.type
_entity_poly.pdbx_seq_one_letter_code
_entity_poly.pdbx_strand_id
1 'polypeptide(L)'
;MAVIQIKRRTSAGTGPIVGTAGTIKAGEPLIDLNGTNLYISKADKTGSSANPLTSNDYIEFASKANAEATMDSKISALGLGTASKKNTGTTNGTVPLIGADGKLPTSIIPAVSPVTSVNSKTGAVVITLAELGGLAASTYNAHVSSNLHLTDDQRTKIANVKNVALMQGVGAKFDTTKTSFDASVLDNGLVLHSIQDTNYNPVKTFYYIGIDKTKVLTPTSVIDGGIY
;
A
#
# COMPACT_ATOMS: atom_id res chain seq x y z
N MET A 1 -74.52 -20.24 31.33
CA MET A 1 -73.10 -20.02 31.66
C MET A 1 -72.36 -21.28 31.30
N ALA A 2 -71.42 -21.25 30.35
CA ALA A 2 -70.60 -22.42 30.04
C ALA A 2 -69.47 -22.52 31.08
N VAL A 3 -69.36 -23.67 31.75
CA VAL A 3 -68.23 -23.95 32.66
C VAL A 3 -67.16 -24.64 31.83
N ILE A 4 -66.03 -23.96 31.61
CA ILE A 4 -64.87 -24.57 30.94
C ILE A 4 -64.11 -25.36 32.00
N GLN A 5 -64.06 -26.68 31.85
CA GLN A 5 -63.20 -27.53 32.66
C GLN A 5 -61.78 -27.52 32.08
N ILE A 6 -60.80 -27.09 32.88
CA ILE A 6 -59.39 -27.12 32.49
C ILE A 6 -58.77 -28.40 33.04
N LYS A 7 -58.25 -29.24 32.15
CA LYS A 7 -57.47 -30.41 32.57
C LYS A 7 -56.05 -29.98 32.90
N ARG A 8 -55.54 -30.45 34.03
CA ARG A 8 -54.14 -30.26 34.42
C ARG A 8 -53.42 -31.59 34.29
N ARG A 9 -52.22 -31.59 33.72
CA ARG A 9 -51.34 -32.75 33.85
C ARG A 9 -50.74 -32.71 35.26
N THR A 10 -51.06 -33.71 36.09
CA THR A 10 -50.71 -33.74 37.52
C THR A 10 -49.44 -34.54 37.83
N SER A 11 -48.78 -35.13 36.83
CA SER A 11 -47.59 -35.98 37.00
C SER A 11 -46.38 -35.49 36.17
N ALA A 12 -45.18 -35.97 36.52
CA ALA A 12 -43.83 -35.53 36.10
C ALA A 12 -43.49 -35.61 34.58
N GLY A 13 -44.48 -35.65 33.69
CA GLY A 13 -44.28 -35.64 32.24
C GLY A 13 -44.52 -34.26 31.62
N THR A 14 -43.99 -34.06 30.41
CA THR A 14 -44.21 -32.90 29.53
C THR A 14 -45.11 -33.26 28.36
N GLY A 15 -45.88 -32.31 27.86
CA GLY A 15 -46.82 -32.47 26.73
C GLY A 15 -48.29 -32.70 27.14
N PRO A 16 -49.18 -32.95 26.16
CA PRO A 16 -50.58 -33.26 26.41
C PRO A 16 -50.76 -34.67 27.00
N ILE A 17 -51.99 -35.00 27.42
CA ILE A 17 -52.32 -36.37 27.83
C ILE A 17 -52.23 -37.28 26.59
N VAL A 18 -51.37 -38.29 26.66
CA VAL A 18 -51.19 -39.31 25.63
C VAL A 18 -51.24 -40.69 26.26
N GLY A 19 -51.61 -41.71 25.50
CA GLY A 19 -51.66 -43.10 25.97
C GLY A 19 -52.99 -43.80 25.68
N THR A 20 -53.12 -45.02 26.19
CA THR A 20 -54.21 -45.96 25.87
C THR A 20 -55.41 -45.86 26.80
N ALA A 21 -55.45 -44.86 27.67
CA ALA A 21 -56.54 -44.65 28.63
C ALA A 21 -56.86 -43.17 28.80
N GLY A 22 -58.08 -42.89 29.26
CA GLY A 22 -58.60 -41.53 29.49
C GLY A 22 -59.49 -41.02 28.36
N THR A 23 -60.12 -39.87 28.60
CA THR A 23 -61.03 -39.21 27.64
C THR A 23 -60.65 -37.75 27.47
N ILE A 24 -60.83 -37.25 26.25
CA ILE A 24 -60.78 -35.82 25.92
C ILE A 24 -62.07 -35.43 25.21
N LYS A 25 -62.49 -34.19 25.41
CA LYS A 25 -63.59 -33.58 24.67
C LYS A 25 -63.07 -32.47 23.76
N ALA A 26 -63.71 -32.27 22.62
CA ALA A 26 -63.34 -31.23 21.68
C ALA A 26 -63.32 -29.86 22.38
N GLY A 27 -62.25 -29.09 22.18
CA GLY A 27 -62.08 -27.77 22.78
C GLY A 27 -61.63 -27.76 24.24
N GLU A 28 -61.42 -28.91 24.89
CA GLU A 28 -60.91 -28.94 26.27
C GLU A 28 -59.46 -28.43 26.33
N PRO A 29 -59.20 -27.39 27.16
CA PRO A 29 -57.84 -26.92 27.38
C PRO A 29 -57.11 -27.82 28.38
N LEU A 30 -55.84 -28.05 28.09
CA LEU A 30 -54.89 -28.72 28.96
C LEU A 30 -53.64 -27.88 29.14
N ILE A 31 -53.33 -27.55 30.39
CA ILE A 31 -52.13 -26.81 30.74
C ILE A 31 -51.02 -27.80 31.12
N ASP A 32 -49.90 -27.72 30.43
CA ASP A 32 -48.66 -28.42 30.77
C ASP A 32 -47.79 -27.51 31.64
N LEU A 33 -47.67 -27.82 32.92
CA LEU A 33 -46.91 -27.00 33.86
C LEU A 33 -45.40 -27.28 33.81
N ASN A 34 -45.00 -28.44 33.30
CA ASN A 34 -43.59 -28.83 33.23
C ASN A 34 -42.98 -28.42 31.89
N GLY A 35 -43.72 -28.60 30.80
CA GLY A 35 -43.33 -28.13 29.46
C GLY A 35 -43.88 -26.75 29.12
N THR A 36 -44.71 -26.13 29.96
CA THR A 36 -45.24 -24.74 29.86
C THR A 36 -46.21 -24.45 28.71
N ASN A 37 -46.51 -25.42 27.84
CA ASN A 37 -47.41 -25.24 26.70
C ASN A 37 -48.89 -25.39 27.10
N LEU A 38 -49.78 -24.85 26.27
CA LEU A 38 -51.22 -25.09 26.33
C LEU A 38 -51.61 -25.99 25.16
N TYR A 39 -52.44 -26.99 25.43
CA TYR A 39 -52.98 -27.89 24.42
C TYR A 39 -54.50 -27.80 24.40
N ILE A 40 -55.11 -27.81 23.22
CA ILE A 40 -56.58 -27.87 23.08
C ILE A 40 -56.94 -29.09 22.25
N SER A 41 -57.71 -30.01 22.80
CA SER A 41 -58.15 -31.21 22.08
C SER A 41 -59.00 -30.84 20.85
N LYS A 42 -58.68 -31.46 19.72
CA LYS A 42 -59.35 -31.22 18.43
C LYS A 42 -60.74 -31.86 18.35
N ALA A 43 -60.91 -32.99 19.03
CA ALA A 43 -62.12 -33.81 18.94
C ALA A 43 -62.37 -34.57 20.25
N ASP A 44 -63.59 -35.08 20.40
CA ASP A 44 -63.93 -36.07 21.40
C ASP A 44 -63.19 -37.38 21.10
N LYS A 45 -62.46 -37.90 22.08
CA LYS A 45 -61.73 -39.18 21.93
C LYS A 45 -61.56 -39.88 23.26
N THR A 46 -61.72 -41.20 23.24
CA THR A 46 -61.43 -42.10 24.36
C THR A 46 -60.21 -42.94 24.01
N GLY A 47 -59.15 -42.83 24.79
CA GLY A 47 -57.94 -43.62 24.61
C GLY A 47 -58.23 -45.11 24.83
N SER A 48 -57.72 -45.94 23.92
CA SER A 48 -57.71 -47.41 24.03
C SER A 48 -56.42 -47.96 23.41
N SER A 49 -56.12 -49.25 23.61
CA SER A 49 -54.96 -49.88 22.96
C SER A 49 -55.04 -49.84 21.43
N ALA A 50 -56.25 -49.87 20.85
CA ALA A 50 -56.47 -49.80 19.41
C ALA A 50 -56.50 -48.36 18.86
N ASN A 51 -56.82 -47.37 19.71
CA ASN A 51 -56.88 -45.96 19.34
C ASN A 51 -56.38 -45.09 20.50
N PRO A 52 -55.05 -44.97 20.69
CA PRO A 52 -54.49 -44.19 21.78
C PRO A 52 -54.70 -42.68 21.58
N LEU A 53 -54.70 -41.94 22.68
CA LEU A 53 -54.51 -40.49 22.66
C LEU A 53 -53.07 -40.17 22.28
N THR A 54 -52.89 -39.22 21.37
CA THR A 54 -51.60 -38.81 20.82
C THR A 54 -51.50 -37.28 20.78
N SER A 55 -50.29 -36.73 20.64
CA SER A 55 -50.12 -35.28 20.50
C SER A 55 -50.87 -34.70 19.30
N ASN A 56 -51.08 -35.50 18.24
CA ASN A 56 -51.85 -35.08 17.06
C ASN A 56 -53.34 -34.86 17.35
N ASP A 57 -53.86 -35.34 18.47
CA ASP A 57 -55.24 -35.07 18.89
C ASP A 57 -55.40 -33.65 19.47
N TYR A 58 -54.32 -32.87 19.58
CA TYR A 58 -54.32 -31.55 20.22
C TYR A 58 -53.79 -30.45 19.30
N ILE A 59 -54.37 -29.26 19.38
CA ILE A 59 -53.76 -28.02 18.90
C ILE A 59 -52.79 -27.56 19.99
N GLU A 60 -51.51 -27.41 19.64
CA GLU A 60 -50.48 -26.95 20.55
C GLU A 60 -50.30 -25.43 20.43
N PHE A 61 -50.33 -24.76 21.58
CA PHE A 61 -49.95 -23.37 21.75
C PHE A 61 -48.65 -23.34 22.56
N ALA A 62 -47.55 -23.10 21.86
CA ALA A 62 -46.24 -22.98 22.48
C ALA A 62 -46.19 -21.77 23.41
N SER A 63 -45.56 -21.94 24.58
CA SER A 63 -45.18 -20.81 25.41
C SER A 63 -44.15 -19.93 24.71
N LYS A 64 -44.02 -18.67 25.15
CA LYS A 64 -42.98 -17.76 24.64
C LYS A 64 -41.59 -18.41 24.70
N ALA A 65 -41.25 -19.02 25.83
CA ALA A 65 -39.96 -19.65 26.04
C ALA A 65 -39.71 -20.82 25.06
N ASN A 66 -40.70 -21.67 24.84
CA ASN A 66 -40.57 -22.80 23.90
C ASN A 66 -40.53 -22.36 22.44
N ALA A 67 -41.28 -21.31 22.08
CA ALA A 67 -41.22 -20.73 20.75
C ALA A 67 -39.84 -20.12 20.47
N GLU A 68 -39.28 -19.37 21.43
CA GLU A 68 -37.92 -18.81 21.35
C GLU A 68 -36.86 -19.91 21.26
N ALA A 69 -36.94 -20.96 22.09
CA ALA A 69 -36.02 -22.10 22.06
C ALA A 69 -36.07 -22.86 20.73
N THR A 70 -37.25 -22.99 20.13
CA THR A 70 -37.43 -23.62 18.81
C THR A 70 -36.77 -22.78 17.72
N MET A 71 -36.94 -21.45 17.75
CA MET A 71 -36.29 -20.52 16.82
C MET A 71 -34.76 -20.56 16.95
N ASP A 72 -34.24 -20.56 18.18
CA ASP A 72 -32.80 -20.65 18.44
C ASP A 72 -32.20 -21.97 17.97
N SER A 73 -32.90 -23.10 18.15
CA SER A 73 -32.47 -24.40 17.61
C SER A 73 -32.39 -24.38 16.09
N LYS A 74 -33.35 -23.75 15.40
CA LYS A 74 -33.33 -23.62 13.93
C LYS A 74 -32.17 -22.75 13.45
N ILE A 75 -31.89 -21.63 14.13
CA ILE A 75 -30.75 -20.76 13.83
C ILE A 75 -29.44 -21.54 13.95
N SER A 76 -29.28 -22.32 15.03
CA SER A 76 -28.10 -23.15 15.27
C SER A 76 -27.95 -24.27 14.23
N ALA A 77 -29.02 -25.02 13.97
CA ALA A 77 -29.01 -26.15 13.03
C ALA A 77 -28.69 -25.73 11.59
N LEU A 78 -29.12 -24.53 11.19
CA LEU A 78 -28.82 -23.95 9.87
C LEU A 78 -27.45 -23.23 9.84
N GLY A 79 -26.70 -23.22 10.95
CA GLY A 79 -25.40 -22.54 11.03
C GLY A 79 -25.47 -21.04 10.79
N LEU A 80 -26.62 -20.41 11.07
CA LEU A 80 -26.79 -18.97 10.86
C LEU A 80 -25.98 -18.19 11.90
N GLY A 81 -25.18 -17.23 11.45
CA GLY A 81 -24.37 -16.40 12.33
C GLY A 81 -25.20 -15.46 13.22
N THR A 82 -24.53 -14.75 14.14
CA THR A 82 -25.17 -13.84 15.12
C THR A 82 -26.01 -12.72 14.50
N ALA A 83 -25.73 -12.34 13.25
CA ALA A 83 -26.50 -11.36 12.49
C ALA A 83 -27.96 -11.77 12.27
N SER A 84 -28.27 -13.08 12.21
CA SER A 84 -29.62 -13.62 12.04
C SER A 84 -30.60 -13.26 13.17
N LYS A 85 -30.07 -12.83 14.33
CA LYS A 85 -30.86 -12.42 15.50
C LYS A 85 -31.10 -10.92 15.57
N LYS A 86 -30.76 -10.16 14.52
CA LYS A 86 -30.82 -8.70 14.49
C LYS A 86 -31.72 -8.22 13.35
N ASN A 87 -32.44 -7.13 13.58
CA ASN A 87 -33.21 -6.47 12.53
C ASN A 87 -32.28 -5.85 11.49
N THR A 88 -32.72 -5.74 10.24
CA THR A 88 -32.04 -4.97 9.21
C THR A 88 -32.37 -3.49 9.30
N GLY A 89 -31.45 -2.61 8.94
CA GLY A 89 -31.70 -1.16 8.94
C GLY A 89 -30.43 -0.31 9.02
N THR A 90 -30.62 0.97 9.32
CA THR A 90 -29.54 1.98 9.41
C THR A 90 -29.38 2.55 10.82
N THR A 91 -30.30 2.21 11.74
CA THR A 91 -30.25 2.64 13.15
C THR A 91 -29.22 1.83 13.92
N ASN A 92 -28.69 2.41 15.00
CA ASN A 92 -27.75 1.72 15.88
C ASN A 92 -28.28 0.34 16.34
N GLY A 93 -27.43 -0.69 16.25
CA GLY A 93 -27.77 -2.07 16.62
C GLY A 93 -28.51 -2.89 15.55
N THR A 94 -28.76 -2.34 14.36
CA THR A 94 -29.33 -3.06 13.21
C THR A 94 -28.25 -3.49 12.20
N VAL A 95 -28.55 -4.51 11.38
CA VAL A 95 -27.67 -5.00 10.31
C VAL A 95 -27.90 -4.17 9.04
N PRO A 96 -26.89 -3.49 8.49
CA PRO A 96 -27.02 -2.79 7.21
C PRO A 96 -27.24 -3.76 6.04
N LEU A 97 -28.09 -3.36 5.10
CA LEU A 97 -28.28 -4.07 3.84
C LEU A 97 -27.28 -3.55 2.80
N ILE A 98 -26.69 -4.45 2.01
CA ILE A 98 -25.85 -4.07 0.87
C ILE A 98 -26.72 -3.49 -0.26
N GLY A 99 -26.19 -2.48 -0.95
CA GLY A 99 -26.76 -1.92 -2.16
C GLY A 99 -26.53 -2.81 -3.37
N ALA A 100 -27.18 -2.45 -4.49
CA ALA A 100 -27.08 -3.19 -5.75
C ALA A 100 -25.65 -3.26 -6.33
N ASP A 101 -24.75 -2.39 -5.89
CA ASP A 101 -23.35 -2.32 -6.29
C ASP A 101 -22.42 -3.17 -5.39
N GLY A 102 -23.00 -4.00 -4.52
CA GLY A 102 -22.28 -4.89 -3.60
C GLY A 102 -21.60 -4.18 -2.43
N LYS A 103 -21.93 -2.91 -2.17
CA LYS A 103 -21.35 -2.11 -1.09
C LYS A 103 -22.41 -1.62 -0.13
N LEU A 104 -22.01 -1.07 1.01
CA LEU A 104 -22.95 -0.36 1.86
C LEU A 104 -23.45 0.91 1.13
N PRO A 105 -24.75 1.24 1.23
CA PRO A 105 -25.29 2.45 0.60
C PRO A 105 -24.54 3.72 1.02
N THR A 106 -24.48 4.70 0.13
CA THR A 106 -23.80 5.99 0.37
C THR A 106 -24.41 6.80 1.51
N SER A 107 -25.66 6.51 1.87
CA SER A 107 -26.34 7.05 3.05
C SER A 107 -25.79 6.50 4.38
N ILE A 108 -25.03 5.39 4.35
CA ILE A 108 -24.38 4.78 5.52
C ILE A 108 -22.89 5.09 5.54
N ILE A 109 -22.19 4.81 4.45
CA ILE A 109 -20.79 5.18 4.27
C ILE A 109 -20.69 6.01 3.00
N PRO A 110 -20.40 7.31 3.09
CA PRO A 110 -20.19 8.14 1.91
C PRO A 110 -19.11 7.54 1.01
N ALA A 111 -19.33 7.59 -0.31
CA ALA A 111 -18.33 7.18 -1.28
C ALA A 111 -17.18 8.21 -1.34
N VAL A 112 -16.30 8.18 -0.34
CA VAL A 112 -15.10 9.01 -0.29
C VAL A 112 -13.92 8.20 -0.82
N SER A 113 -13.18 8.77 -1.78
CA SER A 113 -11.88 8.20 -2.15
C SER A 113 -10.93 8.27 -0.95
N PRO A 114 -10.04 7.27 -0.75
CA PRO A 114 -9.06 7.27 0.35
C PRO A 114 -8.18 8.53 0.41
N VAL A 115 -8.07 9.26 -0.71
CA VAL A 115 -7.36 10.52 -0.83
C VAL A 115 -8.38 11.63 -1.01
N THR A 116 -8.45 12.54 -0.04
CA THR A 116 -9.39 13.68 -0.06
C THR A 116 -8.93 14.77 -1.00
N SER A 117 -7.61 15.03 -1.08
CA SER A 117 -7.05 15.84 -2.16
C SER A 117 -5.55 15.63 -2.41
N VAL A 118 -5.11 15.87 -3.64
CA VAL A 118 -3.70 16.12 -4.01
C VAL A 118 -3.67 17.33 -4.93
N ASN A 119 -2.87 18.35 -4.59
CA ASN A 119 -2.75 19.58 -5.38
C ASN A 119 -4.11 20.15 -5.83
N SER A 120 -5.03 20.31 -4.86
CA SER A 120 -6.41 20.79 -5.06
C SER A 120 -7.32 19.92 -5.93
N LYS A 121 -6.93 18.70 -6.31
CA LYS A 121 -7.83 17.71 -6.91
C LYS A 121 -8.39 16.80 -5.84
N THR A 122 -9.71 16.62 -5.82
CA THR A 122 -10.41 15.70 -4.92
C THR A 122 -10.83 14.42 -5.65
N GLY A 123 -10.86 13.26 -4.99
CA GLY A 123 -11.34 11.99 -5.57
C GLY A 123 -10.22 11.05 -6.03
N ALA A 124 -10.49 10.24 -7.08
CA ALA A 124 -9.48 9.36 -7.68
C ALA A 124 -8.36 10.19 -8.32
N VAL A 125 -7.19 10.21 -7.68
CA VAL A 125 -6.09 11.09 -8.07
C VAL A 125 -5.31 10.47 -9.24
N VAL A 126 -5.55 10.98 -10.44
CA VAL A 126 -4.65 10.79 -11.59
C VAL A 126 -3.73 12.00 -11.64
N ILE A 127 -2.43 11.79 -11.43
CA ILE A 127 -1.42 12.87 -11.45
C ILE A 127 -0.83 12.96 -12.85
N THR A 128 -0.93 14.12 -13.48
CA THR A 128 -0.23 14.42 -14.74
C THR A 128 1.12 15.10 -14.48
N LEU A 129 2.02 15.10 -15.47
CA LEU A 129 3.31 15.77 -15.35
C LEU A 129 3.18 17.26 -15.00
N ALA A 130 2.11 17.93 -15.45
CA ALA A 130 1.82 19.33 -15.14
C ALA A 130 1.50 19.58 -13.66
N GLU A 131 1.18 18.53 -12.89
CA GLU A 131 0.68 18.61 -11.52
C GLU A 131 1.73 18.27 -10.47
N LEU A 132 2.91 17.80 -10.90
CA LEU A 132 4.04 17.49 -10.03
C LEU A 132 4.75 18.74 -9.47
N GLY A 133 4.15 19.93 -9.61
CA GLY A 133 4.50 21.13 -8.85
C GLY A 133 6.00 21.32 -8.69
N GLY A 134 6.73 21.47 -9.79
CA GLY A 134 8.18 21.61 -9.72
C GLY A 134 8.87 21.98 -11.03
N LEU A 135 8.27 21.70 -12.19
CA LEU A 135 8.91 22.00 -13.46
C LEU A 135 7.91 22.02 -14.63
N ALA A 136 7.83 23.13 -15.37
CA ALA A 136 7.11 23.15 -16.64
C ALA A 136 7.77 22.17 -17.63
N ALA A 137 7.00 21.50 -18.50
CA ALA A 137 7.54 20.56 -19.49
C ALA A 137 8.60 21.19 -20.40
N SER A 138 8.51 22.50 -20.64
CA SER A 138 9.52 23.31 -21.33
C SER A 138 10.88 23.35 -20.61
N THR A 139 10.90 23.21 -19.29
CA THR A 139 12.11 23.26 -18.47
C THR A 139 12.77 21.88 -18.32
N TYR A 140 12.02 20.77 -18.42
CA TYR A 140 12.57 19.41 -18.44
C TYR A 140 13.41 19.14 -19.70
N ASN A 141 12.91 19.53 -20.87
CA ASN A 141 13.59 19.29 -22.15
C ASN A 141 14.73 20.28 -22.44
N ALA A 142 14.91 21.35 -21.65
CA ALA A 142 16.02 22.29 -21.79
C ALA A 142 17.33 21.79 -21.14
N HIS A 143 17.30 20.73 -20.32
CA HIS A 143 18.46 20.24 -19.59
C HIS A 143 19.43 19.38 -20.43
N VAL A 144 19.01 18.90 -21.60
CA VAL A 144 19.79 17.96 -22.43
C VAL A 144 21.06 18.61 -23.02
N SER A 145 21.19 19.93 -22.95
CA SER A 145 22.39 20.67 -23.37
C SER A 145 22.70 21.88 -22.48
N SER A 146 22.15 21.91 -21.27
CA SER A 146 22.34 23.03 -20.34
C SER A 146 23.39 22.70 -19.29
N ASN A 147 24.35 23.60 -19.09
CA ASN A 147 25.32 23.55 -18.00
C ASN A 147 24.75 24.10 -16.67
N LEU A 148 23.45 24.40 -16.61
CA LEU A 148 22.78 24.95 -15.43
C LEU A 148 22.76 23.98 -14.23
N HIS A 149 22.97 22.68 -14.48
CA HIS A 149 23.15 21.68 -13.42
C HIS A 149 24.54 21.73 -12.76
N LEU A 150 25.48 22.48 -13.34
CA LEU A 150 26.82 22.66 -12.80
C LEU A 150 26.87 23.97 -12.02
N THR A 151 27.59 24.00 -10.90
CA THR A 151 27.89 25.24 -10.18
C THR A 151 28.78 26.16 -11.01
N ASP A 152 28.80 27.45 -10.68
CA ASP A 152 29.65 28.45 -11.36
C ASP A 152 31.13 28.04 -11.36
N ASP A 153 31.60 27.46 -10.25
CA ASP A 153 32.94 26.90 -10.11
C ASP A 153 33.21 25.73 -11.07
N GLN A 154 32.25 24.81 -11.21
CA GLN A 154 32.38 23.66 -12.10
C GLN A 154 32.45 24.11 -13.57
N ARG A 155 31.61 25.08 -13.97
CA ARG A 155 31.64 25.65 -15.32
C ARG A 155 32.97 26.35 -15.61
N THR A 156 33.47 27.11 -14.63
CA THR A 156 34.77 27.81 -14.72
C THR A 156 35.92 26.82 -14.89
N LYS A 157 35.93 25.72 -14.12
CA LYS A 157 36.95 24.66 -14.23
C LYS A 157 36.95 24.02 -15.63
N ILE A 158 35.78 23.64 -16.14
CA ILE A 158 35.67 23.00 -17.46
C ILE A 158 36.12 23.95 -18.59
N ALA A 159 35.74 25.23 -18.54
CA ALA A 159 36.14 26.22 -19.54
C ALA A 159 37.67 26.45 -19.60
N ASN A 160 38.35 26.24 -18.47
CA ASN A 160 39.79 26.43 -18.31
C ASN A 160 40.63 25.17 -18.60
N VAL A 161 40.01 24.02 -18.90
CA VAL A 161 40.75 22.85 -19.39
C VAL A 161 41.27 23.13 -20.80
N LYS A 162 42.59 23.13 -20.98
CA LYS A 162 43.26 23.28 -22.30
C LYS A 162 44.08 22.03 -22.59
N ASN A 163 43.97 21.49 -23.80
CA ASN A 163 44.88 20.46 -24.28
C ASN A 163 46.17 21.14 -24.77
N VAL A 164 47.31 20.78 -24.17
CA VAL A 164 48.64 21.26 -24.60
C VAL A 164 49.38 20.07 -25.19
N ALA A 165 49.82 20.21 -26.44
CA ALA A 165 50.63 19.20 -27.12
C ALA A 165 51.88 19.85 -27.72
N LEU A 166 53.03 19.19 -27.58
CA LEU A 166 54.24 19.54 -28.30
C LEU A 166 54.24 18.76 -29.61
N MET A 167 54.24 19.46 -30.74
CA MET A 167 54.28 18.86 -32.07
C MET A 167 55.68 19.03 -32.66
N GLN A 168 56.15 18.02 -33.36
CA GLN A 168 57.49 18.00 -33.94
C GLN A 168 57.53 18.62 -35.34
N GLY A 169 58.57 19.43 -35.57
CA GLY A 169 58.92 19.93 -36.90
C GLY A 169 59.83 18.96 -37.65
N VAL A 170 60.09 19.27 -38.92
CA VAL A 170 61.05 18.52 -39.75
C VAL A 170 62.45 18.63 -39.13
N GLY A 171 63.11 17.49 -38.90
CA GLY A 171 64.46 17.42 -38.32
C GLY A 171 64.53 17.20 -36.81
N ALA A 172 63.41 17.05 -36.10
CA ALA A 172 63.40 16.68 -34.69
C ALA A 172 63.70 15.18 -34.48
N LYS A 173 64.52 14.85 -33.48
CA LYS A 173 64.76 13.46 -33.03
C LYS A 173 63.70 13.07 -32.02
N PHE A 174 63.00 11.96 -32.26
CA PHE A 174 62.16 11.30 -31.26
C PHE A 174 62.82 10.01 -30.81
N ASP A 175 63.22 9.98 -29.55
CA ASP A 175 63.64 8.74 -28.93
C ASP A 175 62.41 7.88 -28.65
N THR A 176 62.45 6.63 -29.09
CA THR A 176 61.31 5.69 -29.02
C THR A 176 61.13 5.06 -27.64
N THR A 177 62.09 5.28 -26.73
CA THR A 177 62.03 4.83 -25.34
C THR A 177 62.48 5.94 -24.40
N LYS A 178 61.95 5.95 -23.18
CA LYS A 178 62.38 6.88 -22.13
C LYS A 178 63.88 6.75 -21.82
N THR A 179 64.41 5.53 -21.85
CA THR A 179 65.83 5.26 -21.59
C THR A 179 66.74 5.88 -22.65
N SER A 180 66.40 5.74 -23.94
CA SER A 180 67.19 6.35 -25.02
C SER A 180 67.11 7.87 -25.01
N PHE A 181 65.95 8.42 -24.66
CA PHE A 181 65.76 9.85 -24.45
C PHE A 181 66.66 10.37 -23.33
N ASP A 182 66.60 9.76 -22.13
CA ASP A 182 67.37 10.19 -20.97
C ASP A 182 68.88 10.15 -21.20
N ALA A 183 69.36 9.17 -21.97
CA ALA A 183 70.77 9.08 -22.34
C ALA A 183 71.22 10.14 -23.37
N SER A 184 70.27 10.75 -24.09
CA SER A 184 70.54 11.69 -25.17
C SER A 184 70.37 13.16 -24.77
N VAL A 185 69.80 13.44 -23.59
CA VAL A 185 69.51 14.81 -23.14
C VAL A 185 70.41 15.26 -22.01
N LEU A 186 70.65 16.57 -21.94
CA LEU A 186 71.24 17.19 -20.76
C LEU A 186 70.17 17.31 -19.67
N ASP A 187 70.44 16.74 -18.51
CA ASP A 187 69.58 16.92 -17.34
C ASP A 187 69.49 18.41 -16.97
N ASN A 188 68.26 18.88 -16.77
CA ASN A 188 67.92 20.28 -16.54
C ASN A 188 68.46 21.26 -17.61
N GLY A 189 68.68 20.81 -18.85
CA GLY A 189 69.26 21.64 -19.93
C GLY A 189 68.33 22.75 -20.43
N LEU A 190 67.03 22.55 -20.36
CA LEU A 190 66.02 23.56 -20.68
C LEU A 190 65.28 23.96 -19.41
N VAL A 191 65.04 25.27 -19.27
CA VAL A 191 64.21 25.84 -18.20
C VAL A 191 62.92 26.34 -18.82
N LEU A 192 61.80 25.86 -18.31
CA LEU A 192 60.47 26.26 -18.73
C LEU A 192 59.81 27.11 -17.63
N HIS A 193 59.27 28.26 -18.00
CA HIS A 193 58.43 29.07 -17.12
C HIS A 193 57.12 29.43 -17.83
N SER A 194 55.99 29.25 -17.15
CA SER A 194 54.68 29.61 -17.70
C SER A 194 54.02 30.71 -16.89
N ILE A 195 53.48 31.71 -17.58
CA ILE A 195 52.70 32.79 -16.98
C ILE A 195 51.32 32.80 -17.64
N GLN A 196 50.27 32.89 -16.83
CA GLN A 196 48.92 33.13 -17.31
C GLN A 196 48.64 34.63 -17.28
N ASP A 197 48.31 35.19 -18.44
CA ASP A 197 47.77 36.54 -18.55
C ASP A 197 46.25 36.48 -18.49
N THR A 198 45.72 36.71 -17.28
CA THR A 198 44.28 36.74 -17.01
C THR A 198 43.62 38.06 -17.43
N ASN A 199 44.40 39.05 -17.91
CA ASN A 199 43.87 40.33 -18.40
C ASN A 199 43.52 40.28 -19.91
N TYR A 200 43.87 39.20 -20.61
CA TYR A 200 43.50 38.96 -22.01
C TYR A 200 42.32 37.96 -22.07
N ASN A 201 41.35 38.19 -22.98
CA ASN A 201 40.21 37.29 -23.18
C ASN A 201 40.18 36.75 -24.63
N PRO A 202 40.33 35.43 -24.85
CA PRO A 202 40.47 34.36 -23.85
C PRO A 202 41.82 34.41 -23.12
N VAL A 203 41.87 33.96 -21.86
CA VAL A 203 43.11 33.91 -21.05
C VAL A 203 44.25 33.31 -21.87
N LYS A 204 45.38 34.03 -21.94
CA LYS A 204 46.55 33.63 -22.71
C LYS A 204 47.60 33.06 -21.78
N THR A 205 48.10 31.87 -22.09
CA THR A 205 49.27 31.31 -21.41
C THR A 205 50.51 31.58 -22.25
N PHE A 206 51.51 32.22 -21.65
CA PHE A 206 52.83 32.39 -22.24
C PHE A 206 53.77 31.32 -21.69
N TYR A 207 54.51 30.68 -22.58
CA TYR A 207 55.56 29.72 -22.23
C TYR A 207 56.91 30.32 -22.62
N TYR A 208 57.76 30.56 -21.63
CA TYR A 208 59.14 30.96 -21.82
C TYR A 208 60.01 29.72 -21.75
N ILE A 209 60.79 29.50 -22.80
CA ILE A 209 61.76 28.41 -22.88
C ILE A 209 63.14 29.05 -22.97
N GLY A 210 64.02 28.68 -22.05
CA GLY A 210 65.42 29.08 -22.04
C GLY A 210 66.34 27.87 -21.95
N ILE A 211 67.60 28.06 -22.32
CA ILE A 211 68.66 27.10 -22.03
C ILE A 211 69.25 27.46 -20.67
N ASP A 212 69.45 26.47 -19.80
CA ASP A 212 70.14 26.71 -18.54
C ASP A 212 71.58 27.15 -18.81
N LYS A 213 71.92 28.36 -18.38
CA LYS A 213 73.25 28.94 -18.57
C LYS A 213 74.38 28.10 -17.96
N THR A 214 74.09 27.27 -16.95
CA THR A 214 75.06 26.37 -16.33
C THR A 214 75.39 25.16 -17.22
N LYS A 215 74.58 24.94 -18.27
CA LYS A 215 74.70 23.83 -19.22
C LYS A 215 75.21 24.30 -20.59
N VAL A 216 75.60 25.56 -20.72
CA VAL A 216 76.13 26.17 -21.95
C VAL A 216 77.60 26.56 -21.75
N LEU A 217 78.42 26.33 -22.76
CA LEU A 217 79.79 26.84 -22.78
C LEU A 217 79.78 28.38 -22.95
N THR A 218 80.40 29.06 -21.99
CA THR A 218 80.65 30.50 -21.99
C THR A 218 82.11 30.80 -22.33
N PRO A 219 82.47 32.06 -22.65
CA PRO A 219 83.87 32.48 -22.84
C PRO A 219 84.74 32.41 -21.56
N THR A 220 84.25 31.81 -20.48
CA THR A 220 85.02 31.55 -19.26
C THR A 220 84.86 30.10 -18.82
N SER A 221 84.28 29.25 -19.66
CA SER A 221 84.11 27.84 -19.36
C SER A 221 85.44 27.12 -19.48
N VAL A 222 85.72 26.24 -18.51
CA VAL A 222 86.92 25.41 -18.55
C VAL A 222 86.67 24.27 -19.53
N ILE A 223 87.37 24.30 -20.65
CA ILE A 223 87.34 23.23 -21.66
C ILE A 223 88.67 22.50 -21.54
N ASP A 224 88.62 21.20 -21.27
CA ASP A 224 89.81 20.33 -21.23
C ASP A 224 90.96 20.86 -20.33
N GLY A 225 90.60 21.40 -19.15
CA GLY A 225 91.55 21.92 -18.16
C GLY A 225 92.13 23.32 -18.43
N GLY A 226 91.76 23.99 -19.54
CA GLY A 226 92.15 25.36 -19.86
C GLY A 226 90.98 26.36 -19.80
N ILE A 227 91.24 27.60 -19.39
CA ILE A 227 90.32 28.74 -19.56
C ILE A 227 90.66 29.38 -20.92
N TYR A 228 89.68 29.41 -21.84
CA TYR A 228 89.81 30.04 -23.16
C TYR A 228 89.03 31.34 -23.23
#